data_AF-A0A3C1CDL6-F1
#
_entry.id   AF-A0A3C1CDL6-F1
#
_cell.length_a   1.000
_cell.length_b   1.000
_cell.length_c   1.000
_cell.angle_alpha   90.00
_cell.angle_beta   90.00
_cell.angle_gamma   90.00
#
_symmetry.space_group_name_H-M   'P 1'
#
loop_
_entity.id
_entity.type
_entity.pdbx_description
1 polymer ?
#
loop_
_entity_poly.entity_id
_entity_poly.type
_entity_poly.pdbx_seq_one_letter_code
_entity_poly.pdbx_strand_id
1 'polypeptide(L)'
;MSVLGFNSIVYSQNKTPLFPTSIKKLEAHQDTLKEFAYYLNTDSLTEDRMIADSQFTRTLVRALQTPFSFYYPFDSVKGVAKLYAPDSSFRIITWNLQYDDYYCRQRGAIQMNTKNGALKLFPLRDASEFTDHPEDSVRSVKNWIGATYYNVIKKEYQGKSFYTLFGIDANNAMSTIKWMEVLHFSQQGEPIFGGPFFSYERDSIPVPAKYRIQLEYKKNARVLLNYIPDMDLILMDHLISENDDSAHKWTYVPDGDQEGFRWEKGKWIHINKVFTQKLRDGQAPREIPLFEKKN
;
A
#
# COMPACT_ATOMS: atom_id res chain seq x y z
N MET A 1 1.49 -4.41 -24.62
CA MET A 1 0.82 -3.08 -24.56
C MET A 1 0.40 -2.84 -23.12
N SER A 2 1.14 -1.99 -22.39
CA SER A 2 0.77 -1.63 -21.01
C SER A 2 -0.32 -0.58 -21.03
N VAL A 3 -1.51 -0.95 -20.59
CA VAL A 3 -2.54 0.03 -20.19
C VAL A 3 -2.38 0.22 -18.69
N LEU A 4 -1.53 1.16 -18.30
CA LEU A 4 -1.53 1.72 -16.95
C LEU A 4 -2.81 2.57 -16.84
N GLY A 5 -3.89 1.93 -16.39
CA GLY A 5 -5.12 2.63 -16.02
C GLY A 5 -4.88 3.47 -14.78
N PHE A 6 -4.63 4.77 -14.97
CA PHE A 6 -4.83 5.74 -13.90
C PHE A 6 -6.32 5.77 -13.58
N ASN A 7 -6.72 5.19 -12.46
CA ASN A 7 -8.05 5.40 -11.90
C ASN A 7 -8.14 6.85 -11.40
N SER A 8 -8.48 7.76 -12.30
CA SER A 8 -9.05 9.05 -11.94
C SER A 8 -10.44 8.80 -11.37
N ILE A 9 -10.57 8.87 -10.05
CA ILE A 9 -11.87 8.90 -9.40
C ILE A 9 -12.57 10.18 -9.87
N VAL A 10 -13.59 10.01 -10.72
CA VAL A 10 -14.51 11.08 -11.08
C VAL A 10 -15.29 11.43 -9.82
N TYR A 11 -14.95 12.55 -9.18
CA TYR A 11 -15.79 13.14 -8.17
C TYR A 11 -17.15 13.49 -8.83
N SER A 12 -18.19 12.73 -8.47
CA SER A 12 -19.58 13.15 -8.65
C SER A 12 -19.74 14.57 -8.09
N GLN A 13 -20.53 15.42 -8.78
CA GLN A 13 -20.73 16.85 -8.53
C GLN A 13 -21.42 17.16 -7.18
N ASN A 14 -20.86 16.70 -6.07
CA ASN A 14 -21.10 17.30 -4.77
C ASN A 14 -20.14 18.49 -4.65
N LYS A 15 -20.69 19.71 -4.55
CA LYS A 15 -19.90 20.93 -4.27
C LYS A 15 -18.91 20.63 -3.15
N THR A 16 -17.62 20.69 -3.47
CA THR A 16 -16.55 20.51 -2.49
C THR A 16 -16.77 21.51 -1.34
N PRO A 17 -16.71 21.09 -0.06
CA PRO A 17 -16.93 21.98 1.08
C PRO A 17 -15.77 22.98 1.31
N LEU A 18 -14.83 23.07 0.38
CA LEU A 18 -13.67 23.95 0.44
C LEU A 18 -14.06 25.37 0.01
N PHE A 19 -13.84 26.34 0.90
CA PHE A 19 -13.96 27.76 0.57
C PHE A 19 -12.79 28.23 -0.32
N PRO A 20 -12.98 29.24 -1.19
CA PRO A 20 -11.90 29.77 -2.04
C PRO A 20 -10.65 30.22 -1.27
N THR A 21 -10.82 30.75 -0.06
CA THR A 21 -9.70 31.14 0.82
C THR A 21 -8.93 29.93 1.34
N SER A 22 -9.62 28.84 1.70
CA SER A 22 -8.99 27.56 2.06
C SER A 22 -8.21 26.97 0.89
N ILE A 23 -8.78 27.02 -0.32
CA ILE A 23 -8.13 26.52 -1.53
C ILE A 23 -6.80 27.26 -1.75
N LYS A 24 -6.82 28.59 -1.78
CA LYS A 24 -5.59 29.39 -1.94
C LYS A 24 -4.52 29.08 -0.89
N LYS A 25 -4.94 28.87 0.37
CA LYS A 25 -4.01 28.49 1.45
C LYS A 25 -3.41 27.10 1.22
N LEU A 26 -4.24 26.14 0.78
CA LEU A 26 -3.81 24.77 0.49
C LEU A 26 -2.91 24.70 -0.75
N GLU A 27 -3.16 25.52 -1.76
CA GLU A 27 -2.29 25.68 -2.94
C GLU A 27 -0.90 26.17 -2.53
N ALA A 28 -0.82 27.24 -1.73
CA ALA A 28 0.45 27.75 -1.22
C ALA A 28 1.21 26.70 -0.39
N HIS A 29 0.49 25.95 0.47
CA HIS A 29 1.10 24.83 1.19
C HIS A 29 1.56 23.71 0.26
N GLN A 30 0.79 23.39 -0.78
CA GLN A 30 1.12 22.36 -1.75
C GLN A 30 2.40 22.69 -2.50
N ASP A 31 2.61 23.96 -2.87
CA ASP A 31 3.84 24.39 -3.56
C ASP A 31 5.08 24.16 -2.69
N THR A 32 5.01 24.53 -1.41
CA THR A 32 6.08 24.24 -0.43
C THR A 32 6.24 22.73 -0.19
N LEU A 33 5.15 21.98 -0.07
CA LEU A 33 5.19 20.53 0.13
C LEU A 33 5.81 19.80 -1.07
N LYS A 34 5.54 20.28 -2.29
CA LYS A 34 6.10 19.73 -3.52
C LYS A 34 7.62 19.88 -3.52
N GLU A 35 8.13 21.05 -3.14
CA GLU A 35 9.57 21.30 -3.03
C GLU A 35 10.22 20.39 -2.00
N PHE A 36 9.71 20.33 -0.76
CA PHE A 36 10.27 19.44 0.25
C PHE A 36 10.13 17.96 -0.10
N ALA A 37 9.03 17.56 -0.76
CA ALA A 37 8.88 16.18 -1.23
C ALA A 37 9.90 15.85 -2.33
N TYR A 38 10.25 16.79 -3.20
CA TYR A 38 11.33 16.59 -4.17
C TYR A 38 12.66 16.31 -3.45
N TYR A 39 13.12 17.21 -2.58
CA TYR A 39 14.36 17.03 -1.83
C TYR A 39 14.38 15.75 -0.98
N LEU A 40 13.27 15.48 -0.26
CA LEU A 40 13.10 14.25 0.51
C LEU A 40 13.37 12.97 -0.30
N ASN A 41 12.98 12.95 -1.59
CA ASN A 41 13.07 11.76 -2.43
C ASN A 41 14.33 11.72 -3.30
N THR A 42 14.93 12.87 -3.63
CA THR A 42 15.99 12.95 -4.65
C THR A 42 17.32 13.51 -4.16
N ASP A 43 17.38 14.10 -2.97
CA ASP A 43 18.63 14.67 -2.48
C ASP A 43 19.66 13.57 -2.25
N SER A 44 20.91 13.82 -2.65
CA SER A 44 22.03 12.90 -2.46
C SER A 44 22.45 12.80 -1.00
N LEU A 45 22.34 13.89 -0.22
CA LEU A 45 22.79 13.93 1.16
C LEU A 45 21.66 13.54 2.11
N THR A 46 21.97 12.65 3.04
CA THR A 46 21.01 12.13 4.02
C THR A 46 20.51 13.22 4.95
N GLU A 47 21.40 14.13 5.35
CA GLU A 47 21.11 15.27 6.20
C GLU A 47 20.05 16.18 5.57
N ASP A 48 20.18 16.44 4.26
CA ASP A 48 19.24 17.28 3.53
C ASP A 48 17.88 16.59 3.35
N ARG A 49 17.86 15.26 3.11
CA ARG A 49 16.61 14.47 3.14
C ARG A 49 15.94 14.53 4.51
N MET A 50 16.70 14.46 5.61
CA MET A 50 16.16 14.55 6.97
C MET A 50 15.62 15.95 7.30
N ILE A 51 16.31 17.00 6.86
CA ILE A 51 15.82 18.38 6.97
C ILE A 51 14.52 18.53 6.17
N ALA A 52 14.48 18.03 4.94
CA ALA A 52 13.30 18.04 4.09
C ALA A 52 12.14 17.26 4.72
N ASP A 53 12.34 16.06 5.28
CA ASP A 53 11.32 15.29 6.01
C ASP A 53 10.72 16.10 7.17
N SER A 54 11.60 16.75 7.94
CA SER A 54 11.23 17.57 9.10
C SER A 54 10.37 18.77 8.68
N GLN A 55 10.77 19.48 7.62
CA GLN A 55 10.02 20.62 7.09
C GLN A 55 8.73 20.19 6.38
N PHE A 56 8.77 19.11 5.61
CA PHE A 56 7.63 18.50 4.95
C PHE A 56 6.55 18.14 5.98
N THR A 57 6.92 17.41 7.03
CA THR A 57 6.00 16.97 8.08
C THR A 57 5.30 18.15 8.76
N ARG A 58 6.07 19.18 9.16
CA ARG A 58 5.50 20.40 9.76
C ARG A 58 4.56 21.13 8.80
N THR A 59 4.95 21.26 7.54
CA THR A 59 4.15 21.94 6.52
C THR A 59 2.87 21.15 6.21
N LEU A 60 2.95 19.82 6.17
CA LEU A 60 1.82 18.94 5.93
C LEU A 60 0.80 19.10 7.05
N VAL A 61 1.22 19.01 8.31
CA VAL A 61 0.31 19.21 9.45
C VAL A 61 -0.37 20.58 9.40
N ARG A 62 0.37 21.66 9.08
CA ARG A 62 -0.22 23.01 8.90
C ARG A 62 -1.23 23.07 7.76
N ALA A 63 -0.94 22.41 6.65
CA ALA A 63 -1.86 22.31 5.51
C ALA A 63 -3.14 21.57 5.92
N LEU A 64 -2.99 20.42 6.60
CA LEU A 64 -4.10 19.58 7.05
C LEU A 64 -4.98 20.27 8.11
N GLN A 65 -4.45 21.22 8.87
CA GLN A 65 -5.23 22.05 9.79
C GLN A 65 -6.19 23.02 9.09
N THR A 66 -6.05 23.25 7.78
CA THR A 66 -7.00 24.06 7.02
C THR A 66 -8.37 23.36 7.00
N PRO A 67 -9.48 24.06 7.33
CA PRO A 67 -10.81 23.45 7.33
C PRO A 67 -11.13 22.75 6.01
N PHE A 68 -11.65 21.53 6.10
CA PHE A 68 -12.01 20.68 4.97
C PHE A 68 -10.83 20.25 4.07
N SER A 69 -9.58 20.33 4.55
CA SER A 69 -8.37 19.89 3.81
C SER A 69 -8.41 18.43 3.34
N PHE A 70 -9.27 17.59 3.91
CA PHE A 70 -9.52 16.21 3.47
C PHE A 70 -9.86 16.15 1.98
N TYR A 71 -10.61 17.13 1.46
CA TYR A 71 -11.07 17.16 0.07
C TYR A 71 -10.05 17.76 -0.91
N TYR A 72 -8.89 18.22 -0.42
CA TYR A 72 -7.82 18.74 -1.27
C TYR A 72 -6.79 17.65 -1.53
N PRO A 73 -6.57 17.21 -2.78
CA PRO A 73 -5.87 15.97 -3.08
C PRO A 73 -4.34 16.03 -2.96
N PHE A 74 -3.72 17.22 -3.00
CA PHE A 74 -2.26 17.38 -3.03
C PHE A 74 -1.58 16.66 -4.21
N ASP A 75 -2.18 16.73 -5.41
CA ASP A 75 -1.77 15.95 -6.58
C ASP A 75 -0.38 16.29 -7.11
N SER A 76 0.09 17.53 -6.92
CA SER A 76 1.40 17.95 -7.41
C SER A 76 2.57 17.49 -6.51
N VAL A 77 2.29 17.08 -5.27
CA VAL A 77 3.29 16.54 -4.35
C VAL A 77 3.61 15.09 -4.77
N LYS A 78 4.68 14.85 -5.51
CA LYS A 78 5.07 13.50 -5.93
C LYS A 78 5.94 12.81 -4.86
N GLY A 79 6.14 11.50 -4.96
CA GLY A 79 6.94 10.73 -3.98
C GLY A 79 6.30 10.53 -2.60
N VAL A 80 5.05 10.97 -2.43
CA VAL A 80 4.25 10.72 -1.22
C VAL A 80 2.94 10.07 -1.66
N ALA A 81 2.59 8.95 -1.06
CA ALA A 81 1.30 8.29 -1.31
C ALA A 81 0.19 8.99 -0.53
N LYS A 82 -0.97 9.18 -1.16
CA LYS A 82 -2.19 9.75 -0.57
C LYS A 82 -3.39 8.92 -1.02
N LEU A 83 -3.68 7.85 -0.29
CA LEU A 83 -4.76 6.94 -0.67
C LEU A 83 -6.03 7.27 0.11
N TYR A 84 -7.12 7.47 -0.61
CA TYR A 84 -8.45 7.58 -0.02
C TYR A 84 -9.04 6.19 0.17
N ALA A 85 -9.68 5.97 1.31
CA ALA A 85 -10.54 4.80 1.47
C ALA A 85 -11.64 4.82 0.39
N PRO A 86 -12.09 3.67 -0.12
CA PRO A 86 -13.12 3.62 -1.17
C PRO A 86 -14.44 4.32 -0.83
N ASP A 87 -14.74 4.46 0.47
CA ASP A 87 -15.92 5.17 0.97
C ASP A 87 -15.64 6.61 1.43
N SER A 88 -14.43 7.12 1.18
CA SER A 88 -13.97 8.46 1.58
C SER A 88 -14.07 8.74 3.09
N SER A 89 -14.09 7.70 3.93
CA SER A 89 -14.13 7.84 5.39
C SER A 89 -12.81 8.35 5.99
N PHE A 90 -11.69 8.02 5.36
CA PHE A 90 -10.36 8.50 5.69
C PHE A 90 -9.47 8.52 4.44
N ARG A 91 -8.28 9.12 4.59
CA ARG A 91 -7.16 8.94 3.69
C ARG A 91 -5.92 8.62 4.49
N ILE A 92 -5.07 7.76 3.94
CA ILE A 92 -3.78 7.42 4.49
C ILE A 92 -2.69 8.06 3.64
N ILE A 93 -1.81 8.80 4.30
CA ILE A 93 -0.70 9.51 3.67
C ILE A 93 0.57 8.83 4.15
N THR A 94 1.39 8.30 3.26
CA THR A 94 2.62 7.59 3.61
C THR A 94 3.77 7.95 2.67
N TRP A 95 4.98 8.04 3.22
CA TRP A 95 6.20 8.27 2.46
C TRP A 95 7.39 7.58 3.12
N ASN A 96 8.50 7.51 2.38
CA ASN A 96 9.74 6.89 2.82
C ASN A 96 10.79 7.97 3.10
N LEU A 97 11.60 7.76 4.13
CA LEU A 97 12.84 8.49 4.38
C LEU A 97 14.00 7.50 4.28
N GLN A 98 14.82 7.64 3.23
CA GLN A 98 16.01 6.82 3.04
C GLN A 98 17.19 7.42 3.80
N TYR A 99 17.83 6.65 4.67
CA TYR A 99 19.05 7.08 5.37
C TYR A 99 20.31 6.70 4.57
N ASP A 100 20.37 5.48 4.07
CA ASP A 100 21.43 4.95 3.19
C ASP A 100 20.87 3.77 2.39
N ASP A 101 21.68 3.03 1.63
CA ASP A 101 21.17 1.91 0.82
C ASP A 101 20.59 0.74 1.63
N TYR A 102 20.86 0.67 2.93
CA TYR A 102 20.51 -0.44 3.81
C TYR A 102 19.37 -0.09 4.77
N TYR A 103 19.16 1.20 5.02
CA TYR A 103 18.23 1.65 6.03
C TYR A 103 17.29 2.73 5.52
N CYS A 104 15.99 2.45 5.67
CA CYS A 104 14.91 3.40 5.44
C CYS A 104 13.95 3.38 6.63
N ARG A 105 13.19 4.46 6.76
CA ARG A 105 12.11 4.55 7.74
C ARG A 105 10.88 5.11 7.07
N GLN A 106 9.73 4.51 7.33
CA GLN A 106 8.48 5.01 6.80
C GLN A 106 7.86 6.05 7.74
N ARG A 107 7.11 6.95 7.12
CA ARG A 107 6.31 7.95 7.79
C ARG A 107 4.89 7.80 7.32
N GLY A 108 3.94 8.11 8.19
CA GLY A 108 2.57 8.19 7.75
C GLY A 108 1.63 8.89 8.71
N ALA A 109 0.45 9.18 8.20
CA ALA A 109 -0.67 9.65 8.99
C ALA A 109 -1.99 9.23 8.35
N ILE A 110 -2.99 8.92 9.18
CA ILE A 110 -4.38 8.76 8.74
C ILE A 110 -5.14 10.05 9.06
N GLN A 111 -5.70 10.68 8.04
CA GLN A 111 -6.64 11.80 8.22
C GLN A 111 -8.07 11.30 8.06
N MET A 112 -8.90 11.52 9.07
CA MET A 112 -10.32 11.18 9.00
C MET A 112 -11.12 12.28 8.28
N ASN A 113 -12.15 11.88 7.55
CA ASN A 113 -13.12 12.81 6.97
C ASN A 113 -14.12 13.25 8.05
N THR A 114 -13.97 14.47 8.56
CA THR A 114 -14.85 15.03 9.59
C THR A 114 -15.93 15.91 8.94
N LYS A 115 -17.17 15.79 9.42
CA LYS A 115 -18.31 16.55 8.87
C LYS A 115 -18.17 18.07 9.03
N ASN A 116 -17.53 18.51 10.12
CA ASN A 116 -17.28 19.92 10.40
C ASN A 116 -15.97 20.45 9.79
N GLY A 117 -15.24 19.62 9.04
CA GLY A 117 -13.99 20.00 8.41
C GLY A 117 -12.80 20.14 9.36
N ALA A 118 -12.95 19.84 10.65
CA ALA A 118 -11.86 19.92 11.62
C ALA A 118 -10.83 18.79 11.42
N LEU A 119 -9.56 19.06 11.68
CA LEU A 119 -8.51 18.05 11.57
C LEU A 119 -8.69 16.97 12.65
N LYS A 120 -8.95 15.73 12.22
CA LYS A 120 -8.73 14.52 13.04
C LYS A 120 -7.65 13.69 12.35
N LEU A 121 -6.48 13.64 12.99
CA LEU A 121 -5.26 13.05 12.45
C LEU A 121 -4.69 12.01 13.40
N PHE A 122 -4.31 10.86 12.87
CA PHE A 122 -3.58 9.82 13.58
C PHE A 122 -2.18 9.69 12.98
N PRO A 123 -1.13 10.24 13.63
CA PRO A 123 0.24 10.06 13.18
C PRO A 123 0.67 8.61 13.38
N LEU A 124 1.31 8.02 12.37
CA LEU A 124 1.81 6.64 12.41
C LEU A 124 3.28 6.65 12.78
N ARG A 125 3.61 5.97 13.88
CA ARG A 125 4.99 5.73 14.32
C ARG A 125 5.41 4.35 13.85
N ASP A 126 6.33 4.35 12.90
CA ASP A 126 7.01 3.16 12.43
C ASP A 126 7.84 2.52 13.55
N ALA A 127 7.63 1.23 13.75
CA ALA A 127 8.32 0.40 14.74
C ALA A 127 8.94 -0.86 14.10
N SER A 128 9.07 -0.89 12.77
CA SER A 128 9.57 -2.06 12.02
C SER A 128 10.96 -2.48 12.48
N GLU A 129 11.88 -1.52 12.68
CA GLU A 129 13.25 -1.79 13.15
C GLU A 129 13.33 -2.43 14.54
N PHE A 130 12.26 -2.35 15.34
CA PHE A 130 12.18 -2.87 16.71
C PHE A 130 11.25 -4.08 16.82
N THR A 131 10.89 -4.71 15.70
CA THR A 131 9.89 -5.77 15.65
C THR A 131 10.44 -7.00 14.92
N ASP A 132 10.71 -8.08 15.66
CA ASP A 132 11.23 -9.33 15.09
C ASP A 132 10.17 -10.11 14.30
N HIS A 133 8.93 -10.13 14.81
CA HIS A 133 7.80 -10.85 14.22
C HIS A 133 6.66 -9.90 13.90
N PRO A 134 6.74 -9.12 12.80
CA PRO A 134 5.70 -8.17 12.46
C PRO A 134 4.36 -8.87 12.23
N GLU A 135 4.29 -10.13 11.81
CA GLU A 135 3.10 -10.88 11.42
C GLU A 135 2.26 -11.51 12.54
N ASP A 136 2.67 -11.38 13.80
CA ASP A 136 2.11 -12.17 14.92
C ASP A 136 1.00 -11.47 15.73
N SER A 137 0.85 -10.15 15.58
CA SER A 137 0.03 -9.36 16.50
C SER A 137 -0.55 -8.09 15.85
N VAL A 138 -1.60 -7.56 16.47
CA VAL A 138 -2.18 -6.28 16.06
C VAL A 138 -1.23 -5.13 16.36
N ARG A 139 -1.26 -4.11 15.51
CA ARG A 139 -0.52 -2.88 15.71
C ARG A 139 -1.47 -1.70 15.82
N SER A 140 -1.03 -0.69 16.57
CA SER A 140 -1.68 0.61 16.69
C SER A 140 -0.87 1.65 15.94
N VAL A 141 -1.35 2.89 15.95
CA VAL A 141 -0.62 4.05 15.42
C VAL A 141 0.74 4.29 16.10
N LYS A 142 0.99 3.71 17.29
CA LYS A 142 2.23 3.88 18.06
C LYS A 142 3.33 2.86 17.72
N ASN A 143 2.97 1.75 17.10
CA ASN A 143 3.85 0.64 16.77
C ASN A 143 3.50 0.06 15.40
N TRP A 144 3.20 0.94 14.45
CA TRP A 144 2.82 0.59 13.10
C TRP A 144 4.01 -0.05 12.36
N ILE A 145 3.74 -1.05 11.50
CA ILE A 145 4.77 -1.59 10.59
C ILE A 145 4.78 -0.72 9.34
N GLY A 146 5.92 -0.07 9.12
CA GLY A 146 6.14 0.91 8.09
C GLY A 146 5.91 0.38 6.68
N ALA A 147 5.03 1.05 5.93
CA ALA A 147 4.85 0.79 4.50
C ALA A 147 4.40 2.05 3.76
N THR A 148 4.84 2.19 2.52
CA THR A 148 4.22 3.14 1.58
C THR A 148 3.05 2.44 0.89
N TYR A 149 1.82 2.82 1.23
CA TYR A 149 0.64 2.17 0.67
C TYR A 149 0.36 2.63 -0.76
N TYR A 150 0.09 1.68 -1.66
CA TYR A 150 -0.26 1.95 -3.07
C TYR A 150 -1.69 1.52 -3.43
N ASN A 151 -2.37 0.72 -2.61
CA ASN A 151 -3.77 0.40 -2.80
C ASN A 151 -4.51 0.20 -1.47
N VAL A 152 -5.82 0.44 -1.48
CA VAL A 152 -6.75 0.17 -0.38
C VAL A 152 -8.07 -0.32 -0.94
N ILE A 153 -8.58 -1.43 -0.41
CA ILE A 153 -9.92 -1.93 -0.72
C ILE A 153 -10.76 -1.99 0.54
N LYS A 154 -12.07 -1.82 0.40
CA LYS A 154 -13.03 -1.90 1.49
C LYS A 154 -13.84 -3.18 1.34
N LYS A 155 -13.98 -3.92 2.44
CA LYS A 155 -14.94 -5.00 2.60
C LYS A 155 -15.79 -4.74 3.84
N GLU A 156 -16.96 -5.35 3.90
CA GLU A 156 -17.86 -5.22 5.04
C GLU A 156 -18.26 -6.61 5.55
N TYR A 157 -18.42 -6.71 6.86
CA TYR A 157 -18.95 -7.92 7.50
C TYR A 157 -19.62 -7.54 8.82
N GLN A 158 -20.86 -8.01 9.02
CA GLN A 158 -21.67 -7.72 10.22
C GLN A 158 -21.73 -6.22 10.59
N GLY A 159 -21.91 -5.36 9.58
CA GLY A 159 -21.99 -3.91 9.77
C GLY A 159 -20.68 -3.21 10.13
N LYS A 160 -19.54 -3.93 10.11
CA LYS A 160 -18.20 -3.37 10.32
C LYS A 160 -17.45 -3.29 8.99
N SER A 161 -16.75 -2.19 8.77
CA SER A 161 -15.88 -1.98 7.61
C SER A 161 -14.45 -2.40 7.91
N PHE A 162 -13.85 -3.10 6.94
CA PHE A 162 -12.47 -3.57 6.97
C PHE A 162 -11.76 -3.07 5.72
N TYR A 163 -10.59 -2.48 5.90
CA TYR A 163 -9.83 -1.87 4.81
C TYR A 163 -8.56 -2.67 4.60
N THR A 164 -8.45 -3.40 3.50
CA THR A 164 -7.20 -4.12 3.20
C THR A 164 -6.27 -3.17 2.47
N LEU A 165 -5.12 -2.92 3.09
CA LEU A 165 -4.07 -2.04 2.62
C LEU A 165 -2.98 -2.86 1.94
N PHE A 166 -2.46 -2.34 0.82
CA PHE A 166 -1.33 -2.92 0.10
C PHE A 166 -0.18 -1.94 0.11
N GLY A 167 0.94 -2.34 0.68
CA GLY A 167 2.10 -1.49 0.94
C GLY A 167 3.37 -2.06 0.36
N ILE A 168 4.32 -1.16 0.13
CA ILE A 168 5.69 -1.50 -0.25
C ILE A 168 6.66 -0.86 0.75
N ASP A 169 7.69 -1.62 1.08
CA ASP A 169 8.81 -1.23 1.91
C ASP A 169 10.10 -1.56 1.14
N ALA A 170 10.98 -0.58 1.01
CA ALA A 170 12.24 -0.74 0.32
C ALA A 170 13.18 -1.71 1.06
N ASN A 171 12.96 -1.96 2.35
CA ASN A 171 13.73 -2.83 3.22
C ASN A 171 15.22 -2.44 3.29
N ASN A 172 16.08 -3.09 2.48
CA ASN A 172 17.53 -2.89 2.45
C ASN A 172 18.07 -3.08 1.01
N ALA A 173 19.38 -2.97 0.79
CA ALA A 173 19.99 -3.05 -0.55
C ALA A 173 19.65 -4.34 -1.34
N MET A 174 19.41 -5.46 -0.65
CA MET A 174 19.28 -6.79 -1.24
C MET A 174 17.84 -7.20 -1.55
N SER A 175 16.86 -6.70 -0.79
CA SER A 175 15.46 -7.12 -0.93
C SER A 175 14.46 -5.97 -0.95
N THR A 176 13.21 -6.30 -1.22
CA THR A 176 12.04 -5.41 -1.09
C THR A 176 10.95 -6.20 -0.42
N ILE A 177 10.12 -5.53 0.38
CA ILE A 177 8.98 -6.16 1.04
C ILE A 177 7.69 -5.56 0.50
N LYS A 178 6.75 -6.44 0.15
CA LYS A 178 5.34 -6.08 -0.02
C LYS A 178 4.54 -6.53 1.20
N TRP A 179 3.75 -5.60 1.70
CA TRP A 179 2.86 -5.80 2.84
C TRP A 179 1.41 -5.85 2.37
N MET A 180 0.64 -6.75 2.96
CA MET A 180 -0.82 -6.71 2.93
C MET A 180 -1.37 -6.87 4.33
N GLU A 181 -2.17 -5.92 4.79
CA GLU A 181 -2.76 -5.97 6.12
C GLU A 181 -4.16 -5.35 6.15
N VAL A 182 -4.94 -5.69 7.17
CA VAL A 182 -6.28 -5.12 7.35
C VAL A 182 -6.21 -3.99 8.37
N LEU A 183 -6.57 -2.79 7.94
CA LEU A 183 -6.90 -1.66 8.80
C LEU A 183 -8.38 -1.72 9.17
N HIS A 184 -8.68 -1.61 10.45
CA HIS A 184 -10.02 -1.38 10.97
C HIS A 184 -9.97 -0.36 12.11
N PHE A 185 -11.13 0.05 12.61
CA PHE A 185 -11.22 1.04 13.69
C PHE A 185 -11.82 0.41 14.95
N SER A 186 -11.28 0.80 16.11
CA SER A 186 -11.87 0.48 17.42
C SER A 186 -13.24 1.16 17.58
N GLN A 187 -13.98 0.81 18.64
CA GLN A 187 -15.24 1.50 18.96
C GLN A 187 -15.03 3.00 19.24
N GLN A 188 -13.84 3.37 19.73
CA GLN A 188 -13.41 4.75 19.98
C GLN A 188 -12.93 5.44 18.69
N GLY A 189 -12.90 4.72 17.57
CA GLY A 189 -12.49 5.24 16.27
C GLY A 189 -10.98 5.36 16.11
N GLU A 190 -10.19 4.56 16.84
CA GLU A 190 -8.73 4.49 16.71
C GLU A 190 -8.32 3.46 15.65
N PRO A 191 -7.33 3.75 14.78
CA PRO A 191 -6.82 2.79 13.80
C PRO A 191 -6.16 1.56 14.46
N ILE A 192 -6.52 0.38 13.98
CA ILE A 192 -5.93 -0.91 14.34
C ILE A 192 -5.50 -1.62 13.06
N PHE A 193 -4.25 -2.08 13.03
CA PHE A 193 -3.61 -2.70 11.89
C PHE A 193 -3.34 -4.19 12.14
N GLY A 194 -3.79 -5.02 11.20
CA GLY A 194 -3.72 -6.47 11.27
C GLY A 194 -4.76 -7.08 12.19
N GLY A 195 -4.70 -8.40 12.34
CA GLY A 195 -5.69 -9.22 13.05
C GLY A 195 -5.85 -10.58 12.38
N PRO A 196 -6.62 -11.53 12.95
CA PRO A 196 -6.81 -12.87 12.39
C PRO A 196 -7.77 -12.86 11.18
N PHE A 197 -7.44 -12.04 10.19
CA PHE A 197 -8.20 -11.82 8.97
C PHE A 197 -7.70 -12.68 7.82
N PHE A 198 -6.48 -13.22 7.88
CA PHE A 198 -5.95 -14.13 6.86
C PHE A 198 -6.06 -15.57 7.37
N SER A 199 -6.86 -16.40 6.69
CA SER A 199 -7.11 -17.80 7.05
C SER A 199 -6.55 -18.74 6.00
N TYR A 200 -5.81 -19.74 6.47
CA TYR A 200 -5.28 -20.85 5.67
C TYR A 200 -6.02 -22.16 5.99
N GLU A 201 -7.26 -22.07 6.50
CA GLU A 201 -8.05 -23.23 6.93
C GLU A 201 -8.37 -24.25 5.83
N ARG A 202 -8.24 -23.87 4.55
CA ARG A 202 -8.47 -24.73 3.39
C ARG A 202 -7.19 -25.35 2.84
N ASP A 203 -6.03 -24.99 3.40
CA ASP A 203 -4.75 -25.50 2.96
C ASP A 203 -4.55 -26.91 3.51
N SER A 204 -3.91 -27.77 2.71
CA SER A 204 -3.62 -29.15 3.13
C SER A 204 -2.60 -29.21 4.27
N ILE A 205 -1.78 -28.17 4.42
CA ILE A 205 -0.80 -28.02 5.48
C ILE A 205 -1.32 -26.92 6.42
N PRO A 206 -1.50 -27.22 7.73
CA PRO A 206 -1.91 -26.20 8.68
C PRO A 206 -0.89 -25.06 8.75
N VAL A 207 -1.36 -23.84 8.50
CA VAL A 207 -0.58 -22.61 8.66
C VAL A 207 -1.26 -21.76 9.74
N PRO A 208 -0.50 -21.23 10.72
CA PRO A 208 -1.08 -20.32 11.71
C PRO A 208 -1.67 -19.08 11.02
N ALA A 209 -2.76 -18.56 11.58
CA ALA A 209 -3.35 -17.32 11.09
C ALA A 209 -2.31 -16.19 11.19
N LYS A 210 -2.09 -15.48 10.09
CA LYS A 210 -1.18 -14.34 10.04
C LYS A 210 -1.96 -13.06 10.27
N TYR A 211 -1.37 -12.10 10.98
CA TYR A 211 -2.00 -10.80 11.23
C TYR A 211 -1.81 -9.83 10.06
N ARG A 212 -0.81 -10.10 9.22
CA ARG A 212 -0.45 -9.42 7.99
C ARG A 212 0.33 -10.38 7.11
N ILE A 213 0.29 -10.16 5.80
CA ILE A 213 1.07 -10.91 4.82
C ILE A 213 2.30 -10.10 4.47
N GLN A 214 3.45 -10.77 4.52
CA GLN A 214 4.76 -10.27 4.13
C GLN A 214 5.26 -11.06 2.94
N LEU A 215 5.64 -10.36 1.87
CA LEU A 215 6.38 -10.93 0.75
C LEU A 215 7.70 -10.19 0.65
N GLU A 216 8.76 -10.79 1.18
CA GLU A 216 10.12 -10.34 0.94
C GLU A 216 10.69 -11.06 -0.28
N TYR A 217 11.31 -10.30 -1.18
CA TYR A 217 11.81 -10.81 -2.45
C TYR A 217 13.05 -10.04 -2.89
N LYS A 218 13.78 -10.61 -3.86
CA LYS A 218 14.97 -10.03 -4.46
C LYS A 218 14.74 -8.60 -4.94
N LYS A 219 15.66 -7.70 -4.61
CA LYS A 219 15.62 -6.31 -5.09
C LYS A 219 15.48 -6.29 -6.62
N ASN A 220 14.64 -5.39 -7.13
CA ASN A 220 14.33 -5.21 -8.55
C ASN A 220 13.51 -6.34 -9.22
N ALA A 221 13.19 -7.44 -8.53
CA ALA A 221 12.19 -8.38 -9.04
C ALA A 221 10.79 -7.73 -9.04
N ARG A 222 9.96 -8.10 -10.01
CA ARG A 222 8.59 -7.61 -10.12
C ARG A 222 7.64 -8.64 -9.52
N VAL A 223 7.16 -8.37 -8.31
CA VAL A 223 6.23 -9.25 -7.59
C VAL A 223 4.82 -8.70 -7.62
N LEU A 224 3.80 -9.50 -7.91
CA LEU A 224 2.38 -9.16 -7.76
C LEU A 224 1.91 -9.42 -6.32
N LEU A 225 1.24 -8.42 -5.75
CA LEU A 225 0.40 -8.56 -4.55
C LEU A 225 -0.66 -7.47 -4.65
N ASN A 226 -1.84 -7.78 -5.18
CA ASN A 226 -2.87 -6.75 -5.33
C ASN A 226 -4.26 -7.36 -5.47
N TYR A 227 -5.28 -6.54 -5.24
CA TYR A 227 -6.66 -6.89 -5.54
C TYR A 227 -6.95 -6.75 -7.03
N ILE A 228 -7.58 -7.77 -7.61
CA ILE A 228 -8.02 -7.85 -9.00
C ILE A 228 -9.55 -7.75 -9.02
N PRO A 229 -10.12 -6.57 -9.37
CA PRO A 229 -11.56 -6.34 -9.29
C PRO A 229 -12.40 -7.33 -10.09
N ASP A 230 -11.96 -7.68 -11.30
CA ASP A 230 -12.69 -8.57 -12.20
C ASP A 230 -12.81 -10.01 -11.68
N MET A 231 -11.88 -10.41 -10.80
CA MET A 231 -11.88 -11.75 -10.19
C MET A 231 -12.47 -11.77 -8.78
N ASP A 232 -12.66 -10.59 -8.17
CA ASP A 232 -12.94 -10.44 -6.73
C ASP A 232 -11.95 -11.25 -5.86
N LEU A 233 -10.66 -11.17 -6.22
CA LEU A 233 -9.57 -11.86 -5.55
C LEU A 233 -8.41 -10.91 -5.29
N ILE A 234 -7.69 -11.18 -4.21
CA ILE A 234 -6.31 -10.73 -4.11
C ILE A 234 -5.45 -11.78 -4.81
N LEU A 235 -4.60 -11.37 -5.75
CA LEU A 235 -3.59 -12.22 -6.34
C LEU A 235 -2.22 -11.89 -5.76
N MET A 236 -1.42 -12.95 -5.62
CA MET A 236 -0.10 -12.93 -5.04
C MET A 236 0.80 -13.87 -5.82
N ASP A 237 1.96 -13.40 -6.27
CA ASP A 237 2.94 -14.29 -6.88
C ASP A 237 3.41 -15.33 -5.85
N HIS A 238 3.48 -16.59 -6.28
CA HIS A 238 4.24 -17.58 -5.55
C HIS A 238 5.73 -17.31 -5.76
N LEU A 239 6.50 -17.34 -4.66
CA LEU A 239 7.91 -16.93 -4.65
C LEU A 239 8.80 -18.13 -4.32
N ILE A 240 9.82 -18.35 -5.16
CA ILE A 240 10.85 -19.37 -4.97
C ILE A 240 12.23 -18.75 -4.99
N SER A 241 13.21 -19.38 -4.33
CA SER A 241 14.61 -18.99 -4.45
C SER A 241 15.14 -19.30 -5.86
N GLU A 242 15.81 -18.34 -6.50
CA GLU A 242 16.42 -18.53 -7.83
C GLU A 242 17.72 -19.36 -7.80
N ASN A 243 18.30 -19.60 -6.62
CA ASN A 243 19.60 -20.24 -6.43
C ASN A 243 19.61 -21.28 -5.28
N ASP A 244 18.45 -21.88 -5.00
CA ASP A 244 18.22 -22.88 -3.95
C ASP A 244 18.55 -22.45 -2.50
N ASP A 245 18.87 -21.17 -2.28
CA ASP A 245 19.10 -20.59 -0.97
C ASP A 245 17.79 -20.06 -0.37
N SER A 246 16.98 -21.00 0.14
CA SER A 246 15.67 -20.70 0.73
C SER A 246 15.75 -19.97 2.08
N ALA A 247 16.92 -19.93 2.73
CA ALA A 247 17.12 -19.25 4.00
C ALA A 247 17.11 -17.73 3.84
N HIS A 248 17.51 -17.24 2.66
CA HIS A 248 17.65 -15.84 2.37
C HIS A 248 16.54 -15.32 1.45
N LYS A 249 15.60 -14.54 2.00
CA LYS A 249 14.45 -14.02 1.24
C LYS A 249 14.82 -13.07 0.09
N TRP A 250 16.02 -12.50 0.11
CA TRP A 250 16.55 -11.70 -1.00
C TRP A 250 16.88 -12.52 -2.27
N THR A 251 16.78 -13.85 -2.24
CA THR A 251 16.93 -14.72 -3.43
C THR A 251 15.60 -15.02 -4.12
N TYR A 252 14.48 -14.61 -3.51
CA TYR A 252 13.16 -15.05 -3.93
C TYR A 252 12.67 -14.23 -5.12
N VAL A 253 12.15 -14.94 -6.13
CA VAL A 253 11.58 -14.38 -7.36
C VAL A 253 10.25 -15.11 -7.70
N PRO A 254 9.34 -14.49 -8.46
CA PRO A 254 8.14 -15.16 -8.96
C PRO A 254 8.48 -16.35 -9.85
N ASP A 255 7.80 -17.48 -9.65
CA ASP A 255 7.92 -18.67 -10.51
C ASP A 255 6.87 -18.76 -11.63
N GLY A 256 5.92 -17.81 -11.64
CA GLY A 256 4.83 -17.73 -12.61
C GLY A 256 3.51 -18.32 -12.10
N ASP A 257 3.51 -19.08 -11.00
CA ASP A 257 2.28 -19.50 -10.33
C ASP A 257 1.72 -18.35 -9.46
N GLN A 258 0.41 -18.41 -9.20
CA GLN A 258 -0.30 -17.40 -8.43
C GLN A 258 -1.10 -18.05 -7.31
N GLU A 259 -0.85 -17.58 -6.10
CA GLU A 259 -1.71 -17.76 -4.94
C GLU A 259 -2.74 -16.63 -4.91
N GLY A 260 -3.71 -16.74 -4.00
CA GLY A 260 -4.65 -15.65 -3.79
C GLY A 260 -5.43 -15.72 -2.50
N PHE A 261 -6.25 -14.70 -2.31
CA PHE A 261 -7.19 -14.64 -1.20
C PHE A 261 -8.57 -14.19 -1.66
N ARG A 262 -9.61 -14.85 -1.13
CA ARG A 262 -11.02 -14.48 -1.33
C ARG A 262 -11.63 -14.00 -0.03
N TRP A 263 -12.43 -12.93 -0.08
CA TRP A 263 -13.12 -12.44 1.10
C TRP A 263 -14.36 -13.28 1.41
N GLU A 264 -14.39 -13.91 2.58
CA GLU A 264 -15.53 -14.70 3.06
C GLU A 264 -15.71 -14.49 4.56
N LYS A 265 -16.94 -14.17 4.99
CA LYS A 265 -17.35 -14.09 6.40
C LYS A 265 -16.39 -13.28 7.31
N GLY A 266 -15.87 -12.16 6.80
CA GLY A 266 -14.99 -11.27 7.56
C GLY A 266 -13.51 -11.64 7.51
N LYS A 267 -13.11 -12.58 6.66
CA LYS A 267 -11.72 -13.04 6.49
C LYS A 267 -11.35 -13.17 5.01
N TRP A 268 -10.07 -13.00 4.72
CA TRP A 268 -9.40 -13.41 3.50
C TRP A 268 -9.01 -14.89 3.62
N ILE A 269 -9.70 -15.75 2.88
CA ILE A 269 -9.43 -17.19 2.81
C ILE A 269 -8.42 -17.44 1.70
N HIS A 270 -7.33 -18.11 2.04
CA HIS A 270 -6.25 -18.44 1.12
C HIS A 270 -6.70 -19.40 0.01
N ILE A 271 -6.12 -19.23 -1.17
CA ILE A 271 -6.25 -20.07 -2.36
C ILE A 271 -4.84 -20.38 -2.83
N ASN A 272 -4.36 -21.59 -2.53
CA ASN A 272 -3.01 -22.03 -2.85
C ASN A 272 -2.67 -21.95 -4.35
N LYS A 273 -3.62 -22.25 -5.24
CA LYS A 273 -3.39 -22.15 -6.69
C LYS A 273 -4.61 -21.61 -7.39
N VAL A 274 -4.54 -20.34 -7.80
CA VAL A 274 -5.66 -19.65 -8.44
C VAL A 274 -5.87 -20.12 -9.87
N PHE A 275 -4.79 -20.33 -10.62
CA PHE A 275 -4.84 -20.78 -12.00
C PHE A 275 -4.37 -22.23 -12.11
N THR A 276 -5.24 -23.10 -12.62
CA THR A 276 -4.98 -24.55 -12.75
C THR A 276 -4.79 -25.00 -14.21
N GLN A 277 -4.89 -24.07 -15.17
CA GLN A 277 -4.74 -24.39 -16.59
C GLN A 277 -3.27 -24.70 -16.90
N LYS A 278 -2.94 -25.99 -17.00
CA LYS A 278 -1.77 -26.43 -17.76
C LYS A 278 -2.10 -26.25 -19.24
N LEU A 279 -1.31 -25.45 -19.96
CA LEU A 279 -1.26 -25.59 -21.42
C LEU A 279 -0.94 -27.06 -21.71
N ARG A 280 -1.77 -27.73 -22.53
CA ARG A 280 -1.40 -29.07 -23.01
C ARG A 280 -0.14 -28.93 -23.85
N ASP A 281 0.83 -29.84 -23.70
CA ASP A 281 2.02 -29.88 -24.55
C ASP A 281 1.60 -29.76 -26.03
N GLY A 282 2.15 -28.77 -26.73
CA GLY A 282 1.83 -28.46 -28.12
C GLY A 282 0.79 -27.37 -28.37
N GLN A 283 0.20 -26.76 -27.34
CA GLN A 283 -0.71 -25.61 -27.45
C GLN A 283 -0.10 -24.27 -26.98
N ALA A 284 1.22 -24.09 -27.13
CA ALA A 284 1.79 -22.74 -27.02
C ALA A 284 1.08 -21.82 -28.04
N PRO A 285 0.63 -20.61 -27.66
CA PRO A 285 0.07 -19.66 -28.61
C PRO A 285 1.10 -19.43 -29.71
N ARG A 286 0.80 -19.89 -30.93
CA ARG A 286 1.66 -19.60 -32.07
C ARG A 286 1.46 -18.14 -32.41
N GLU A 287 2.54 -17.36 -32.40
CA GLU A 287 2.52 -16.03 -33.00
C GLU A 287 2.05 -16.18 -34.45
N ILE A 288 0.98 -15.48 -34.82
CA ILE A 288 0.59 -15.36 -36.23
C ILE A 288 1.66 -14.46 -36.87
N PRO A 289 2.47 -14.94 -37.83
CA PRO A 289 3.48 -14.10 -38.46
C PRO A 289 2.80 -12.91 -39.12
N LEU A 290 3.28 -11.70 -38.81
CA LEU A 290 2.77 -10.42 -39.35
C LEU A 290 2.90 -10.27 -40.87
N PHE A 291 3.50 -11.24 -41.56
CA PHE A 291 3.77 -11.18 -43.01
C PHE A 291 3.52 -12.53 -43.70
N GLU A 292 2.29 -13.03 -43.71
CA GLU A 292 1.87 -13.84 -44.85
C GLU A 292 1.54 -12.90 -46.02
N LYS A 293 2.55 -12.64 -46.87
CA LYS A 293 2.27 -12.15 -48.23
C LYS A 293 1.49 -13.24 -48.95
N LYS A 294 0.19 -12.99 -49.17
CA LYS A 294 -0.60 -13.70 -50.19
C LYS A 294 0.10 -13.52 -51.53
N ASN A 295 0.60 -14.62 -52.10
CA ASN A 295 0.74 -14.79 -53.54
C ASN A 295 -0.49 -15.54 -54.05
#